data_AF-A0AAJ1WSW4-F1
#
_entry.id   AF-A0AAJ1WSW4-F1
#
_cell.length_a   1.000
_cell.length_b   1.000
_cell.length_c   1.000
_cell.angle_alpha   90.00
_cell.angle_beta   90.00
_cell.angle_gamma   90.00
#
_symmetry.space_group_name_H-M   'P 1'
#
loop_
_entity.id
_entity.type
_entity.pdbx_description
1 polymer ?
#
loop_
_entity_poly.entity_id
_entity_poly.type
_entity_poly.pdbx_seq_one_letter_code
_entity_poly.pdbx_strand_id
1 'polypeptide(L)'
;MRSWIANQKQSLNHQHRKQEKKDTSVTLHLIEQVKKGIQALDDQLSRQYDLLERGVYDEELFLNRSKTIKEKQQELSTQRVELEAKRAREEEQDKIEQTLIPYIESVLDLYESADSAEKKNELLKGILEKVEYERIGDNPVTLRIYPRLIPS
;
A
#
# COMPACT_ATOMS: atom_id res chain seq x y z
N MET A 1 -4.54 16.49 17.30
CA MET A 1 -3.79 15.22 17.30
C MET A 1 -4.60 14.06 17.85
N ARG A 2 -5.14 14.13 19.09
CA ARG A 2 -6.00 13.06 19.66
C ARG A 2 -7.21 12.72 18.77
N SER A 3 -7.87 13.73 18.18
CA SER A 3 -8.95 13.52 17.20
C SER A 3 -8.50 12.80 15.92
N TRP A 4 -7.25 13.00 15.49
CA TRP A 4 -6.69 12.27 14.35
C TRP A 4 -6.50 10.79 14.71
N ILE A 5 -5.92 10.48 15.88
CA ILE A 5 -5.77 9.09 16.35
C ILE A 5 -7.13 8.40 16.44
N ALA A 6 -8.14 9.07 17.02
CA ALA A 6 -9.48 8.51 17.14
C ALA A 6 -10.10 8.18 15.77
N ASN A 7 -9.99 9.09 14.81
CA ASN A 7 -10.46 8.87 13.44
C ASN A 7 -9.71 7.72 12.75
N GLN A 8 -8.39 7.61 12.94
CA GLN A 8 -7.59 6.49 12.38
C GLN A 8 -7.99 5.15 12.99
N LYS A 9 -8.10 5.06 14.32
CA LYS A 9 -8.57 3.85 15.01
C LYS A 9 -9.97 3.43 14.53
N GLN A 10 -10.86 4.38 14.30
CA GLN A 10 -12.19 4.10 13.74
C GLN A 10 -12.14 3.61 12.29
N SER A 11 -11.31 4.23 11.44
CA SER A 11 -11.10 3.79 10.04
C SER A 11 -10.55 2.37 9.99
N LEU A 12 -9.49 2.08 10.77
CA LEU A 12 -8.89 0.76 10.88
C LEU A 12 -9.93 -0.28 11.32
N ASN A 13 -10.72 0.01 12.36
CA ASN A 13 -11.74 -0.92 12.86
C ASN A 13 -12.85 -1.19 11.83
N HIS A 14 -13.29 -0.18 11.06
CA HIS A 14 -14.24 -0.39 9.96
C HIS A 14 -13.65 -1.26 8.85
N GLN A 15 -12.36 -1.11 8.55
CA GLN A 15 -11.67 -1.86 7.50
C GLN A 15 -11.38 -3.30 7.92
N HIS A 16 -10.94 -3.54 9.17
CA HIS A 16 -10.82 -4.88 9.77
C HIS A 16 -12.15 -5.63 9.74
N ARG A 17 -13.29 -4.96 9.96
CA ARG A 17 -14.63 -5.58 9.83
C ARG A 17 -15.02 -5.92 8.38
N LYS A 18 -14.49 -5.21 7.38
CA LYS A 18 -14.71 -5.51 5.95
C LYS A 18 -13.71 -6.55 5.40
N GLN A 19 -12.56 -6.67 6.06
CA GLN A 19 -11.49 -7.60 5.75
C GLN A 19 -11.33 -8.56 6.93
N GLU A 20 -12.30 -9.46 7.14
CA GLU A 20 -12.03 -10.64 7.99
C GLU A 20 -10.72 -11.26 7.52
N LYS A 21 -9.75 -11.39 8.43
CA LYS A 21 -8.34 -11.80 8.21
C LYS A 21 -8.19 -12.82 7.09
N LYS A 22 -8.13 -12.34 5.84
CA LYS A 22 -7.72 -13.15 4.70
C LYS A 22 -6.21 -13.06 4.72
N ASP A 23 -5.65 -13.96 5.52
CA ASP A 23 -4.25 -14.10 5.91
C ASP A 23 -3.29 -13.48 4.88
N THR A 24 -2.43 -12.55 5.31
CA THR A 24 -1.37 -11.95 4.47
C THR A 24 -0.58 -13.02 3.72
N SER A 25 -0.45 -14.21 4.32
CA SER A 25 0.11 -15.42 3.71
C SER A 25 -0.60 -15.84 2.41
N VAL A 26 -1.93 -15.74 2.35
CA VAL A 26 -2.74 -16.06 1.16
C VAL A 26 -2.52 -15.04 0.05
N THR A 27 -2.47 -13.74 0.35
CA THR A 27 -2.20 -12.70 -0.65
C THR A 27 -0.78 -12.87 -1.23
N LEU A 28 0.22 -13.15 -0.38
CA LEU A 28 1.59 -13.45 -0.81
C LEU A 28 1.66 -14.69 -1.68
N HIS A 29 0.97 -15.76 -1.28
CA HIS A 29 0.91 -17.00 -2.05
C HIS A 29 0.29 -16.75 -3.43
N LEU A 30 -0.79 -15.96 -3.51
CA LEU A 30 -1.44 -15.65 -4.78
C LEU A 30 -0.54 -14.82 -5.71
N ILE A 31 0.17 -13.82 -5.19
CA ILE A 31 1.16 -13.06 -5.96
C ILE A 31 2.23 -14.00 -6.54
N GLU A 32 2.71 -14.95 -5.74
CA GLU A 32 3.71 -15.93 -6.19
C GLU A 32 3.16 -16.86 -7.28
N GLN A 33 1.92 -17.34 -7.14
CA GLN A 33 1.26 -18.13 -8.18
C GLN A 33 1.12 -17.36 -9.50
N VAL A 34 0.72 -16.09 -9.42
CA VAL A 34 0.61 -15.22 -10.61
C VAL A 34 1.98 -15.01 -11.26
N LYS A 35 3.04 -14.79 -10.48
CA LYS A 35 4.42 -14.66 -10.99
C LYS A 35 4.88 -15.93 -11.70
N LYS A 36 4.61 -17.11 -11.11
CA LYS A 36 4.90 -18.40 -11.75
C LYS A 36 4.11 -18.60 -13.04
N GLY A 37 2.85 -18.18 -13.06
CA GLY A 37 2.00 -18.23 -14.26
C GLY A 37 2.54 -17.36 -15.40
N ILE A 38 3.00 -16.15 -15.09
CA ILE A 38 3.66 -15.26 -16.08
C ILE A 38 4.93 -15.92 -16.62
N GLN A 39 5.80 -16.43 -15.74
CA GLN A 39 7.04 -17.11 -16.16
C GLN A 39 6.74 -18.32 -17.06
N ALA A 40 5.74 -19.13 -16.73
CA ALA A 40 5.36 -20.27 -17.55
C ALA A 40 4.86 -19.85 -18.96
N LEU A 41 4.19 -18.70 -19.07
CA LEU A 41 3.77 -18.13 -20.35
C LEU A 41 4.96 -17.57 -21.14
N ASP A 42 5.94 -16.96 -20.47
CA ASP A 42 7.20 -16.53 -21.10
C ASP A 42 7.96 -17.73 -21.67
N ASP A 43 8.11 -18.80 -20.89
CA ASP A 43 8.75 -20.05 -21.33
C ASP A 43 7.98 -20.68 -22.51
N GLN A 44 6.64 -20.62 -22.49
CA GLN A 44 5.81 -21.10 -23.58
C GLN A 44 6.00 -20.27 -24.85
N LEU A 45 6.15 -18.95 -24.72
CA LEU A 45 6.42 -18.05 -25.84
C LEU A 45 7.80 -18.31 -26.45
N SER A 46 8.83 -18.47 -25.62
CA SER A 46 10.17 -18.88 -26.05
C SER A 46 10.15 -20.16 -26.88
N ARG A 47 9.45 -21.19 -26.41
CA ARG A 47 9.30 -22.45 -27.16
C ARG A 47 8.55 -22.26 -28.49
N GLN A 48 7.62 -21.31 -28.59
CA GLN A 48 6.95 -21.02 -29.87
C GLN A 48 7.89 -20.39 -30.87
N TYR A 49 8.80 -19.52 -30.45
CA TYR A 49 9.84 -18.98 -31.33
C TYR A 49 10.71 -20.12 -31.88
N ASP A 50 11.18 -21.04 -31.03
CA ASP A 50 11.97 -22.19 -31.47
C ASP A 50 11.23 -23.07 -32.50
N LEU A 51 9.92 -23.29 -32.31
CA LEU A 51 9.10 -24.09 -33.23
C LEU A 51 8.88 -23.40 -34.58
N LEU A 52 8.75 -22.07 -34.59
CA LEU A 52 8.67 -21.28 -35.82
C LEU A 52 9.99 -21.31 -36.58
N GLU A 53 11.12 -21.11 -35.90
CA GLU A 53 12.46 -21.14 -36.50
C GLU A 53 12.81 -22.50 -37.12
N ARG A 54 12.28 -23.58 -36.53
CA ARG A 54 12.39 -24.95 -37.06
C ARG A 54 11.41 -25.25 -38.19
N GLY A 55 10.54 -24.31 -38.55
CA GLY A 55 9.51 -24.47 -39.59
C GLY A 55 8.40 -25.45 -39.20
N VAL A 56 8.24 -25.78 -37.91
CA VAL A 56 7.15 -26.64 -37.43
C VAL A 56 5.84 -25.87 -37.39
N TYR A 57 5.89 -24.57 -37.08
CA TYR A 57 4.76 -23.66 -37.14
C TYR A 57 4.83 -22.80 -38.40
N ASP A 58 3.67 -22.54 -38.99
CA ASP A 58 3.52 -21.46 -39.96
C ASP A 58 3.32 -20.10 -39.25
N GLU A 59 3.46 -19.03 -40.02
CA GLU A 59 3.34 -17.66 -39.51
C GLU A 59 1.95 -17.37 -38.91
N GLU A 60 0.88 -17.87 -39.55
CA GLU A 60 -0.50 -17.63 -39.12
C GLU A 60 -0.77 -18.25 -37.73
N LEU A 61 -0.40 -19.52 -37.56
CA LEU A 61 -0.54 -20.24 -36.31
C LEU A 61 0.32 -19.60 -35.22
N PHE A 62 1.56 -19.23 -35.54
CA PHE A 62 2.44 -18.54 -34.60
C PHE A 62 1.86 -17.21 -34.13
N LEU A 63 1.34 -16.37 -35.04
CA LEU A 63 0.74 -15.08 -34.70
C LEU A 63 -0.50 -15.25 -33.82
N ASN A 64 -1.38 -16.19 -34.16
CA ASN A 64 -2.58 -16.48 -33.38
C ASN A 64 -2.22 -16.93 -31.95
N ARG A 65 -1.32 -17.91 -31.83
CA ARG A 65 -0.87 -18.43 -30.53
C ARG A 65 -0.13 -17.40 -29.69
N SER A 66 0.74 -16.60 -30.32
CA SER A 66 1.47 -15.51 -29.67
C SER A 66 0.51 -14.44 -29.13
N LYS A 67 -0.54 -14.11 -29.89
CA LYS A 67 -1.57 -13.18 -29.44
C LYS A 67 -2.27 -13.68 -28.18
N THR A 68 -2.74 -14.94 -28.17
CA THR A 68 -3.38 -15.53 -26.99
C THR A 68 -2.48 -15.57 -25.76
N ILE A 69 -1.18 -15.87 -25.93
CA ILE A 69 -0.24 -15.85 -24.81
C ILE A 69 -0.11 -14.44 -24.26
N LYS A 70 0.10 -13.44 -25.12
CA LYS A 70 0.26 -12.04 -24.70
C LYS A 70 -0.98 -11.49 -24.00
N GLU A 71 -2.17 -11.85 -24.46
CA GLU A 71 -3.43 -11.50 -23.79
C GLU A 71 -3.48 -12.07 -22.36
N LYS A 72 -3.12 -13.34 -22.17
CA LYS A 72 -3.04 -13.96 -20.83
C LYS A 72 -1.95 -13.32 -19.95
N GLN A 73 -0.80 -12.97 -20.53
CA GLN A 73 0.26 -12.27 -19.80
C GLN A 73 -0.22 -10.90 -19.32
N GLN A 74 -0.96 -10.16 -20.15
CA GLN A 74 -1.53 -8.88 -19.78
C GLN A 74 -2.56 -9.01 -18.64
N GLU A 75 -3.42 -10.03 -18.71
CA GLU A 75 -4.38 -10.33 -17.64
C GLU A 75 -3.69 -10.64 -16.31
N LEU A 76 -2.72 -11.56 -16.31
CA LEU A 76 -1.96 -11.91 -15.10
C LEU A 76 -1.12 -10.74 -14.57
N SER A 77 -0.55 -9.92 -15.45
CA SER A 77 0.19 -8.72 -15.04
C SER A 77 -0.71 -7.71 -14.35
N THR A 78 -1.92 -7.49 -14.89
CA THR A 78 -2.93 -6.61 -14.28
C THR A 78 -3.33 -7.15 -12.89
N GLN A 79 -3.63 -8.44 -12.80
CA GLN A 79 -3.94 -9.10 -11.53
C GLN A 79 -2.80 -8.95 -10.51
N ARG A 80 -1.54 -9.10 -10.94
CA ARG A 80 -0.36 -8.92 -10.08
C ARG A 80 -0.32 -7.50 -9.50
N VAL A 81 -0.47 -6.49 -10.35
CA VAL A 81 -0.44 -5.07 -9.93
C VAL A 81 -1.54 -4.78 -8.92
N GLU A 82 -2.76 -5.29 -9.13
CA GLU A 82 -3.87 -5.12 -8.19
C GLU A 82 -3.59 -5.77 -6.83
N LEU A 83 -3.03 -6.98 -6.83
CA LEU A 83 -2.67 -7.70 -5.60
C LEU A 83 -1.53 -7.01 -4.85
N GLU A 84 -0.49 -6.55 -5.56
CA GLU A 84 0.63 -5.81 -4.96
C GLU A 84 0.17 -4.47 -4.39
N ALA A 85 -0.71 -3.73 -5.08
CA ALA A 85 -1.31 -2.49 -4.58
C ALA A 85 -2.24 -2.73 -3.38
N LYS A 86 -2.96 -3.85 -3.35
CA LYS A 86 -3.73 -4.26 -2.17
C LYS A 86 -2.80 -4.51 -0.98
N ARG A 87 -1.75 -5.32 -1.17
CA ARG A 87 -0.77 -5.63 -0.12
C ARG A 87 -0.08 -4.38 0.42
N ALA A 88 0.36 -3.47 -0.44
CA ALA A 88 1.01 -2.23 -0.01
C ALA A 88 0.11 -1.37 0.89
N ARG A 89 -1.21 -1.36 0.62
CA ARG A 89 -2.19 -0.68 1.48
C ARG A 89 -2.34 -1.36 2.83
N GLU A 90 -2.35 -2.69 2.87
CA GLU A 90 -2.40 -3.47 4.11
C GLU A 90 -1.13 -3.24 4.96
N GLU A 91 0.05 -3.27 4.35
CA GLU A 91 1.32 -3.00 5.04
C GLU A 91 1.40 -1.58 5.61
N GLU A 92 0.90 -0.58 4.89
CA GLU A 92 0.84 0.79 5.38
C GLU A 92 -0.13 0.93 6.57
N GLN A 93 -1.27 0.24 6.52
CA GLN A 93 -2.22 0.20 7.63
C GLN A 93 -1.60 -0.45 8.86
N ASP A 94 -0.92 -1.59 8.69
CA ASP A 94 -0.23 -2.27 9.78
C ASP A 94 0.84 -1.38 10.42
N LYS A 95 1.60 -0.63 9.61
CA LYS A 95 2.57 0.36 10.13
C LYS A 95 1.89 1.48 10.91
N ILE A 96 0.78 2.01 10.41
CA ILE A 96 0.03 3.06 11.11
C ILE A 96 -0.48 2.53 12.45
N GLU A 97 -1.05 1.33 12.46
CA GLU A 97 -1.66 0.70 13.64
C GLU A 97 -0.62 0.30 14.68
N GLN A 98 0.43 -0.39 14.28
CA GLN A 98 1.38 -1.02 15.20
C GLN A 98 2.56 -0.12 15.57
N THR A 99 2.89 0.86 14.74
CA THR A 99 4.08 1.72 14.94
C THR A 99 3.70 3.17 15.18
N LEU A 100 2.99 3.79 14.22
CA LEU A 100 2.77 5.24 14.25
C LEU A 100 1.81 5.68 15.36
N ILE A 101 0.69 4.99 15.53
CA ILE A 101 -0.29 5.32 16.57
C ILE A 101 0.34 5.22 17.97
N PRO A 102 0.98 4.09 18.36
CA PRO A 102 1.63 3.98 19.67
C PRO A 102 2.72 5.05 19.88
N TYR A 103 3.49 5.36 18.85
CA TYR A 103 4.51 6.40 18.91
C TYR A 103 3.88 7.78 19.20
N ILE A 104 2.86 8.18 18.44
CA ILE A 104 2.19 9.47 18.65
C ILE A 104 1.53 9.51 20.04
N GLU A 105 0.91 8.42 20.50
CA GLU A 105 0.33 8.34 21.85
C GLU A 105 1.41 8.57 22.92
N SER A 106 2.57 7.91 22.81
CA SER A 106 3.68 8.08 23.76
C SER A 106 4.20 9.53 23.80
N VAL A 107 4.31 10.19 22.64
CA VAL A 107 4.79 11.58 22.57
C VAL A 107 3.77 12.55 23.16
N LEU A 108 2.47 12.29 22.96
CA LEU A 108 1.41 13.11 23.58
C LEU A 108 1.38 12.98 25.09
N ASP A 109 1.64 11.79 25.63
CA ASP A 109 1.71 11.57 27.07
C ASP A 109 2.93 12.29 27.67
N LEU A 110 4.10 12.21 27.01
CA LEU A 110 5.28 12.99 27.39
C LEU A 110 5.03 14.50 27.31
N TYR A 111 4.31 14.96 26.29
CA TYR A 111 3.98 16.38 26.11
C TYR A 111 3.15 16.93 27.27
N GLU A 112 2.21 16.15 27.81
CA GLU A 112 1.41 16.55 28.97
C GLU A 112 2.24 16.67 30.25
N SER A 113 3.26 15.82 30.40
CA SER A 113 4.20 15.83 31.54
C SER A 113 5.37 16.82 31.41
N ALA A 114 5.56 17.45 30.26
CA ALA A 114 6.74 18.29 30.02
C ALA A 114 6.67 19.64 30.77
N ASP A 115 7.74 19.96 31.49
CA ASP A 115 7.82 21.17 32.34
C ASP A 115 8.19 22.47 31.60
N SER A 116 8.64 22.38 30.34
CA SER A 116 9.13 23.54 29.59
C SER A 116 8.52 23.64 28.19
N ALA A 117 8.37 24.87 27.70
CA ALA A 117 7.84 25.13 26.37
C ALA A 117 8.78 24.60 25.27
N GLU A 118 10.08 24.59 25.52
CA GLU A 118 11.11 24.05 24.62
C GLU A 118 10.91 22.54 24.41
N LYS A 119 10.79 21.77 25.50
CA LYS A 119 10.54 20.32 25.44
C LYS A 119 9.23 19.99 24.73
N LYS A 120 8.18 20.77 25.01
CA LYS A 120 6.88 20.64 24.34
C LYS A 120 6.99 20.84 22.83
N ASN A 121 7.75 21.85 22.39
CA ASN A 121 7.97 22.12 20.97
C ASN A 121 8.80 21.03 20.29
N GLU A 122 9.81 20.47 20.96
CA GLU A 122 10.62 19.37 20.45
C GLU A 122 9.75 18.12 20.20
N LEU A 123 8.95 17.73 21.19
CA LEU A 123 8.02 16.59 21.10
C LEU A 123 7.04 16.77 19.93
N LEU A 124 6.42 17.95 19.80
CA LEU A 124 5.49 18.22 18.70
C LEU A 124 6.17 18.16 17.33
N LYS A 125 7.40 18.69 17.19
CA LYS A 125 8.16 18.61 15.94
C LYS A 125 8.54 17.17 15.55
N GLY A 126 8.67 16.28 16.54
CA GLY A 126 8.94 14.86 16.32
C GLY A 126 7.77 14.07 15.71
N ILE A 127 6.53 14.56 15.88
CA ILE A 127 5.32 13.86 15.39
C ILE A 127 4.55 14.63 14.32
N LEU A 128 4.82 15.92 14.13
CA LEU A 128 4.12 16.76 13.14
C LEU A 128 4.95 16.87 11.86
N GLU A 129 4.30 16.62 10.72
CA GLU A 129 4.86 16.89 9.39
C GLU A 129 4.44 18.29 8.93
N LYS A 130 3.14 18.58 8.96
CA LYS A 130 2.61 19.91 8.65
C LYS A 130 1.33 20.20 9.41
N VAL A 131 1.05 21.49 9.54
CA VAL A 131 -0.24 22.00 10.04
C VAL A 131 -0.72 23.02 9.03
N GLU A 132 -1.92 22.81 8.50
CA GLU A 132 -2.58 23.77 7.61
C GLU A 132 -3.59 24.56 8.43
N TYR A 133 -3.57 25.88 8.29
CA TYR A 133 -4.53 26.77 8.90
C TYR A 133 -5.35 27.45 7.80
N GLU A 134 -6.66 27.53 8.00
CA GLU A 134 -7.57 28.22 7.10
C GLU A 134 -8.45 29.18 7.91
N ARG A 135 -8.50 30.44 7.48
CA ARG A 135 -9.37 31.47 8.05
C ARG A 135 -10.10 32.16 6.90
N ILE A 136 -11.43 32.04 6.90
CA ILE A 136 -12.30 32.64 5.89
C ILE A 136 -13.14 33.73 6.56
N GLY A 137 -12.73 34.99 6.41
CA GLY A 137 -13.39 36.14 7.05
C GLY A 137 -13.37 36.05 8.58
N ASP A 138 -14.54 36.27 9.19
CA ASP A 138 -14.75 36.17 10.65
C ASP A 138 -15.11 34.75 11.12
N ASN A 139 -15.06 33.74 10.23
CA ASN A 139 -15.30 32.36 10.64
C ASN A 139 -14.19 31.83 11.58
N PRO A 140 -14.52 30.86 12.46
CA PRO A 140 -13.54 30.18 13.29
C PRO A 140 -12.40 29.58 12.45
N VAL A 141 -11.18 29.66 12.97
CA VAL A 141 -10.00 29.09 12.33
C VAL A 141 -10.13 27.56 12.26
N THR A 142 -9.96 27.01 11.06
CA THR A 142 -9.88 25.56 10.86
C THR A 142 -8.42 25.14 10.84
N LEU A 143 -8.05 24.20 11.72
CA LEU A 143 -6.71 23.61 11.78
C LEU A 143 -6.75 22.16 11.30
N ARG A 144 -5.96 21.85 10.27
CA ARG A 144 -5.73 20.47 9.78
C ARG A 144 -4.32 20.05 10.16
N ILE A 145 -4.22 18.94 10.89
CA ILE A 145 -2.96 18.44 11.44
C ILE A 145 -2.56 17.17 10.69
N TYR A 146 -1.32 17.14 10.22
CA TYR A 146 -0.76 16.02 9.48
C TYR A 146 0.44 15.44 10.26
N PRO A 147 0.33 14.19 10.75
CA PRO A 147 1.43 13.54 11.45
C PRO A 147 2.53 13.13 10.48
N ARG A 148 3.75 13.05 11.01
CA ARG A 148 4.92 12.52 10.30
C ARG A 148 4.84 10.99 10.24
N LEU A 149 4.82 10.45 9.02
CA LEU A 149 4.67 9.01 8.79
C LEU A 149 5.95 8.19 9.09
N ILE A 150 7.11 8.85 9.15
CA ILE A 150 8.39 8.23 9.47
C ILE A 150 8.99 8.96 10.69
N PRO A 151 9.02 8.34 11.88
CA PRO A 151 9.75 8.93 13.01
C PRO A 151 11.24 9.02 12.66
N SER A 152 11.85 10.17 12.98
CA SER A 152 13.26 10.49 12.70
C SER A 152 14.20 9.95 13.77
#